data_AF-A0ABD0NQV6-F1
#
_entry.id   AF-A0ABD0NQV6-F1
#
_cell.length_a   1.000
_cell.length_b   1.000
_cell.length_c   1.000
_cell.angle_alpha   90.00
_cell.angle_beta   90.00
_cell.angle_gamma   90.00
#
_symmetry.space_group_name_H-M   'P 1'
#
loop_
_entity.id
_entity.type
_entity.pdbx_description
1 polymer ?
#
loop_
_entity_poly.entity_id
_entity_poly.type
_entity_poly.pdbx_seq_one_letter_code
_entity_poly.pdbx_strand_id
1 'polypeptide(L)' 'SNVLQESLIKLVEACNDQSHSMDRWLSKLEASNWQSHVKEILTTACLAAQCID' A
#
# COMPACT_ATOMS: atom_id res chain seq x y z
N SER A 1 -2.03 17.19 4.06
CA SER A 1 -1.75 15.84 4.59
C SER A 1 -2.32 14.85 3.60
N ASN A 2 -1.49 14.27 2.73
CA ASN A 2 -1.93 13.44 1.59
C ASN A 2 -1.27 12.05 1.62
N VAL A 3 -1.29 11.38 2.78
CA VAL A 3 -0.56 10.12 3.03
C VAL A 3 -0.87 9.03 2.00
N LEU A 4 -2.15 8.81 1.66
CA LEU A 4 -2.54 7.81 0.66
C LEU A 4 -2.05 8.17 -0.75
N GLN A 5 -2.03 9.45 -1.10
CA GLN A 5 -1.53 9.90 -2.39
C GLN A 5 -0.02 9.68 -2.50
N GLU A 6 0.74 10.00 -1.45
CA GLU A 6 2.19 9.77 -1.38
C GLU A 6 2.53 8.28 -1.45
N SER A 7 1.75 7.45 -0.75
CA SER A 7 1.86 5.98 -0.80
C SER A 7 1.60 5.44 -2.22
N LEU A 8 0.56 5.93 -2.88
CA LEU A 8 0.22 5.55 -4.26
C LEU A 8 1.31 5.97 -5.25
N ILE A 9 1.86 7.17 -5.12
CA ILE A 9 2.97 7.64 -5.99
C ILE A 9 4.17 6.69 -5.87
N LYS A 10 4.58 6.36 -4.64
CA LYS A 10 5.70 5.42 -4.40
C LYS A 10 5.43 4.03 -4.98
N LEU A 11 4.18 3.54 -4.90
CA LEU A 11 3.79 2.28 -5.54
C LEU A 11 3.98 2.35 -7.06
N VAL A 12 3.50 3.42 -7.69
CA VAL A 12 3.64 3.63 -9.14
C VAL A 12 5.12 3.69 -9.54
N GLU A 13 5.96 4.36 -8.76
CA GLU A 13 7.41 4.38 -8.97
C GLU A 13 8.04 2.99 -8.83
N ALA A 14 7.60 2.19 -7.85
CA ALA A 14 8.06 0.80 -7.70
C ALA A 14 7.64 -0.06 -8.90
N CYS A 15 6.40 0.06 -9.40
CA CYS A 15 5.92 -0.65 -10.58
C CYS A 15 6.68 -0.29 -11.86
N ASN A 16 7.21 0.94 -11.95
CA ASN A 16 8.00 1.40 -13.08
C ASN A 16 9.51 1.12 -12.92
N ASP A 17 9.93 0.42 -11.86
CA ASP A 17 11.33 0.04 -11.70
C ASP A 17 11.75 -0.96 -12.78
N GLN A 18 12.62 -0.53 -13.68
CA GLN A 18 13.17 -1.36 -14.76
C GLN A 18 14.38 -2.19 -14.31
N SER A 19 14.78 -2.13 -13.04
CA SER A 19 15.86 -2.98 -12.55
C SER A 19 15.42 -4.44 -12.54
N HIS A 20 16.30 -5.34 -13.03
CA HIS A 20 16.07 -6.79 -12.99
C HIS A 20 16.29 -7.40 -11.59
N SER A 21 16.24 -6.59 -10.52
CA SER A 21 16.45 -7.03 -9.14
C SER A 21 15.12 -7.06 -8.40
N MET A 22 14.63 -8.26 -8.13
CA MET A 22 13.39 -8.47 -7.39
C MET A 22 13.49 -7.93 -5.96
N ASP A 23 14.61 -8.13 -5.26
CA ASP A 23 14.80 -7.64 -3.88
C ASP A 23 14.69 -6.12 -3.79
N ARG A 24 15.25 -5.41 -4.79
CA ARG A 24 15.14 -3.96 -4.87
C ARG A 24 13.70 -3.51 -5.13
N TRP A 25 13.01 -4.18 -6.05
CA TRP A 25 11.60 -3.91 -6.32
C TRP A 25 10.73 -4.14 -5.09
N LEU A 26 10.92 -5.25 -4.38
CA LEU A 26 10.24 -5.59 -3.13
C LEU A 26 10.49 -4.52 -2.06
N SER A 27 11.75 -4.08 -1.89
CA SER A 27 12.09 -3.02 -0.93
C SER A 27 11.35 -1.71 -1.20
N LYS A 28 11.19 -1.32 -2.49
CA LYS A 28 10.42 -0.13 -2.88
C LYS A 28 8.92 -0.32 -2.67
N LEU A 29 8.40 -1.50 -2.99
CA LEU A 29 7.01 -1.86 -2.77
C LEU A 29 6.65 -1.76 -1.27
N GLU A 30 7.48 -2.32 -0.39
CA GLU A 30 7.32 -2.22 1.06
C GLU A 30 7.39 -0.76 1.52
N ALA A 31 8.37 0.01 1.03
CA ALA A 31 8.52 1.43 1.36
C ALA A 31 7.35 2.32 0.91
N SER A 32 6.52 1.85 -0.03
CA SER A 32 5.28 2.56 -0.43
C SER A 32 4.22 2.55 0.67
N ASN A 33 4.23 1.56 1.57
CA ASN A 33 3.17 1.31 2.57
C ASN A 33 1.76 1.09 2.00
N TRP A 34 1.59 0.96 0.69
CA TRP A 34 0.27 0.91 0.06
C TRP A 34 -0.55 -0.29 0.54
N GLN A 35 0.07 -1.47 0.60
CA GLN A 35 -0.60 -2.68 1.06
C GLN A 35 -1.03 -2.59 2.53
N SER A 36 -0.22 -1.95 3.38
CA SER A 36 -0.54 -1.73 4.80
C SER A 36 -1.79 -0.86 4.94
N HIS A 37 -1.86 0.26 4.20
CA HIS A 37 -3.04 1.13 4.21
C HIS A 37 -4.29 0.44 3.70
N VAL A 38 -4.19 -0.33 2.60
CA VAL A 38 -5.33 -1.11 2.07
C VAL A 38 -5.82 -2.13 3.11
N LYS A 39 -4.90 -2.86 3.75
CA LYS A 39 -5.22 -3.82 4.80
C LYS A 39 -5.94 -3.15 5.97
N GLU A 40 -5.43 -2.01 6.46
CA GLU A 40 -6.04 -1.27 7.57
C GLU A 40 -7.45 -0.81 7.22
N ILE A 41 -7.64 -0.18 6.06
CA ILE A 41 -8.96 0.30 5.60
C ILE A 41 -9.96 -0.86 5.51
N LEU A 42 -9.58 -1.99 4.91
CA LEU A 42 -10.45 -3.16 4.79
C LEU A 42 -10.75 -3.78 6.16
N THR A 43 -9.78 -3.81 7.07
CA THR A 43 -9.97 -4.30 8.44
C THR A 43 -10.96 -3.41 9.19
N THR A 44 -10.79 -2.08 9.11
CA THR A 44 -11.70 -1.11 9.73
C THR A 44 -13.11 -1.20 9.14
N ALA A 45 -13.25 -1.35 7.81
CA ALA A 45 -14.55 -1.54 7.18
C ALA A 45 -15.23 -2.83 7.65
N CYS A 46 -14.47 -3.92 7.79
CA CYS A 46 -14.97 -5.19 8.30
C CYS A 46 -15.45 -5.08 9.76
N LEU A 47 -14.67 -4.41 10.62
CA LEU A 47 -15.07 -4.15 12.00
C LEU A 47 -16.35 -3.29 12.06
N ALA A 48 -16.45 -2.25 11.23
CA ALA A 48 -17.64 -1.41 11.17
C ALA A 48 -18.88 -2.19 10.72
N ALA A 49 -18.74 -3.09 9.74
CA ALA A 49 -19.82 -3.96 9.29
C ALA A 49 -20.28 -4.92 10.40
N GLN A 50 -19.34 -5.54 11.13
CA GLN A 50 -19.64 -6.44 12.24
C GLN A 50 -20.36 -5.76 13.42
N CYS A 51 -20.20 -4.44 13.58
CA CYS A 51 -20.92 -3.69 14.62
C CYS A 51 -22.38 -3.39 14.27
N ILE A 52 -22.80 -3.62 13.02
CA ILE A 52 -24.15 -3.34 12.51
C ILE A 52 -24.98 -4.65 12.40
N ASP A 53 -24.32 -5.81 12.45
CA ASP A 53 -24.96 -7.13 12.65
C ASP A 53 -25.45 -7.30 14.11
#